data_AF-A0A954IIU6-F1
#
_entry.id   AF-A0A954IIU6-F1
#
_cell.length_a   1.000
_cell.length_b   1.000
_cell.length_c   1.000
_cell.angle_alpha   90.00
_cell.angle_beta   90.00
_cell.angle_gamma   90.00
#
_symmetry.space_group_name_H-M   'P 1'
#
loop_
_entity.id
_entity.type
_entity.pdbx_description
1 polymer ?
#
loop_
_entity_poly.entity_id
_entity_poly.type
_entity_poly.pdbx_seq_one_letter_code
_entity_poly.pdbx_strand_id
1 'polypeptide(L)'
;MRWRNLPAACITVAILLSGTARPAHAQRDGEEVVKGLLRALIESQLERDNRRHGNDRRVELAPPPAPGNVTPEMKRLRPLIASVVQELATLSALLNTDSRRSFDARRALADVVNLQAAATALKQQSDHQADHRSLVENYRRFSNDWRTVSHNLSLATGLSPQSKERIGRIDKLDSEYCQLLKIEDAFNSRELVRAADLLSADLHSLIDEVRFISASSATMTVLTNDLVSVDQRAHHFADLVSDGTRLATAIAEYRQLYQSWQSLRPRLDQLPGRSVSRFTSRIEETHRTIHELLRLEYGLDLVHIQRLADDVQRDLVLLFRSITLEQLLMLPDARTIPQSADMVSGTAQNLSDVIRRRESPQHIGEAWLYLDDAWRLLVWRFEPVTAPETQRQIQTVSAEIAALKMAIGVQVEYDPRAVAEQCAGLRSAADHLETLVKAWQRKTPQRDRLVEASADAFESRCRELALLAQGNHDRHALIVKCDAVILAWQQLQPMLRLCQTEESDAIATLADDLTPSLIRLRTMVGE
;
A
#
# COMPACT_ATOMS: atom_id res chain seq x y z
N MET A 1 -40.15 71.20 -12.59
CA MET A 1 -38.99 70.96 -13.49
C MET A 1 -37.73 71.60 -12.92
N ARG A 2 -36.80 70.79 -12.39
CA ARG A 2 -35.33 70.99 -12.33
C ARG A 2 -34.76 70.02 -11.30
N TRP A 3 -33.89 69.12 -11.77
CA TRP A 3 -33.11 68.20 -10.96
C TRP A 3 -31.80 68.85 -10.54
N ARG A 4 -31.32 68.48 -9.35
CA ARG A 4 -30.02 68.83 -8.77
C ARG A 4 -29.24 67.54 -8.49
N ASN A 5 -27.95 67.61 -8.83
CA ASN A 5 -26.83 66.68 -8.72
C ASN A 5 -26.69 65.86 -7.40
N LEU A 6 -26.13 64.64 -7.50
CA LEU A 6 -24.86 64.20 -6.86
C LEU A 6 -24.41 62.79 -7.37
N PRO A 7 -23.11 62.41 -7.27
CA PRO A 7 -22.44 61.31 -7.99
C PRO A 7 -21.89 60.16 -7.11
N ALA A 8 -21.59 59.00 -7.71
CA ALA A 8 -20.68 57.90 -7.31
C ALA A 8 -20.99 56.68 -8.23
N ALA A 9 -20.12 55.81 -8.73
CA ALA A 9 -18.70 55.51 -8.54
C ALA A 9 -18.18 54.79 -9.81
N CYS A 10 -16.95 55.09 -10.23
CA CYS A 10 -16.20 54.30 -11.22
C CYS A 10 -15.24 53.38 -10.46
N ILE A 11 -15.42 52.06 -10.58
CA ILE A 11 -14.44 51.06 -10.11
C ILE A 11 -13.69 50.49 -11.32
N THR A 12 -12.38 50.58 -11.17
CA THR A 12 -11.24 50.25 -12.02
C THR A 12 -11.20 48.76 -12.41
N VAL A 13 -11.09 48.47 -13.71
CA VAL A 13 -10.63 47.18 -14.24
C VAL A 13 -9.12 47.27 -14.42
N ALA A 14 -8.38 46.63 -13.51
CA ALA A 14 -6.94 46.40 -13.64
C ALA A 14 -6.59 45.09 -12.91
N ILE A 15 -6.79 43.96 -13.59
CA ILE A 15 -6.15 42.70 -13.20
C ILE A 15 -4.96 42.51 -14.14
N LEU A 16 -3.80 42.88 -13.60
CA LEU A 16 -2.49 42.61 -14.15
C LEU A 16 -2.21 41.11 -14.12
N LEU A 17 -1.85 40.60 -15.29
CA LEU A 17 -0.94 39.50 -15.53
C LEU A 17 0.13 39.38 -14.43
N SER A 18 -0.04 38.39 -13.55
CA SER A 18 1.02 37.90 -12.66
C SER A 18 1.44 36.54 -13.17
N GLY A 19 2.68 36.45 -13.62
CA GLY A 19 3.26 35.29 -14.28
C GLY A 19 3.29 34.05 -13.40
N THR A 20 3.12 32.92 -14.07
CA THR A 20 3.35 31.56 -13.62
C THR A 20 4.84 31.32 -13.38
N ALA A 21 5.36 31.71 -12.21
CA ALA A 21 6.60 31.17 -11.70
C ALA A 21 6.29 29.82 -11.01
N ARG A 22 6.65 28.71 -11.67
CA ARG A 22 6.64 27.35 -11.09
C ARG A 22 7.62 27.23 -9.90
N PRO A 23 7.36 26.32 -8.94
CA PRO A 23 8.01 26.31 -7.63
C PRO A 23 9.34 25.53 -7.66
N ALA A 24 10.46 26.23 -7.75
CA ALA A 24 11.78 25.60 -7.56
C ALA A 24 12.18 25.47 -6.07
N HIS A 25 11.52 26.20 -5.16
CA HIS A 25 11.84 26.20 -3.72
C HIS A 25 11.14 25.08 -2.94
N ALA A 26 9.85 24.82 -3.17
CA ALA A 26 9.16 23.68 -2.55
C ALA A 26 9.82 22.32 -2.92
N GLN A 27 10.51 22.25 -4.05
CA GLN A 27 11.19 21.06 -4.53
C GLN A 27 12.50 20.75 -3.79
N ARG A 28 13.19 21.76 -3.23
CA ARG A 28 14.42 21.54 -2.43
C ARG A 28 14.10 21.09 -1.00
N ASP A 29 13.07 21.67 -0.39
CA ASP A 29 12.68 21.33 0.99
C ASP A 29 12.23 19.86 1.12
N GLY A 30 11.46 19.34 0.15
CA GLY A 30 11.02 17.95 0.18
C GLY A 30 12.16 16.92 0.08
N GLU A 31 13.25 17.23 -0.64
CA GLU A 31 14.40 16.34 -0.78
C GLU A 31 15.22 16.25 0.51
N GLU A 32 15.37 17.36 1.22
CA GLU A 32 16.02 17.41 2.54
C GLU A 32 15.22 16.66 3.60
N VAL A 33 13.90 16.81 3.58
CA VAL A 33 12.98 16.07 4.46
C VAL A 33 13.12 14.55 4.27
N VAL A 34 13.12 14.07 3.02
CA VAL A 34 13.30 12.63 2.70
C VAL A 34 14.68 12.13 3.13
N LYS A 35 15.74 12.90 2.91
CA LYS A 35 17.10 12.57 3.37
C LYS A 35 17.19 12.47 4.90
N GLY A 36 16.54 13.39 5.62
CA GLY A 36 16.48 13.34 7.08
C GLY A 36 15.66 12.15 7.60
N LEU A 37 14.57 11.78 6.93
CA LEU A 37 13.78 10.59 7.26
C LEU A 37 14.58 9.29 7.04
N LEU A 38 15.28 9.19 5.91
CA LEU A 38 16.16 8.05 5.61
C LEU A 38 17.23 7.89 6.69
N ARG A 39 17.84 9.00 7.11
CA ARG A 39 18.83 9.00 8.19
C ARG A 39 18.22 8.53 9.51
N ALA A 40 17.07 9.07 9.88
CA ALA A 40 16.35 8.68 11.10
C ALA A 40 15.99 7.19 11.10
N LEU A 41 15.58 6.65 9.94
CA LEU A 41 15.20 5.26 9.75
C LEU A 41 16.41 4.32 9.84
N ILE A 42 17.52 4.68 9.17
CA ILE A 42 18.78 3.93 9.26
C ILE A 42 19.23 3.82 10.72
N GLU A 43 19.22 4.94 11.45
CA GLU A 43 19.68 4.99 12.83
C GLU A 43 18.76 4.20 13.77
N SER A 44 17.44 4.21 13.53
CA SER A 44 16.46 3.37 14.26
C SER A 44 16.68 1.87 14.03
N GLN A 45 16.85 1.43 12.77
CA GLN A 45 17.06 0.00 12.46
C GLN A 45 18.34 -0.55 13.12
N LEU A 46 19.39 0.25 13.17
CA LEU A 46 20.65 -0.08 13.85
C LEU A 46 20.46 -0.29 15.35
N GLU A 47 19.66 0.55 15.98
CA GLU A 47 19.41 0.49 17.43
C GLU A 47 18.54 -0.73 17.80
N ARG A 48 17.50 -1.00 17.01
CA ARG A 48 16.63 -2.17 17.14
C ARG A 48 17.41 -3.48 17.13
N ASP A 49 18.35 -3.60 16.19
CA ASP A 49 19.13 -4.82 16.03
C ASP A 49 20.21 -4.96 17.10
N ASN A 50 20.84 -3.88 17.55
CA ASN A 50 21.78 -3.91 18.68
C ASN A 50 21.11 -4.44 19.96
N ARG A 51 19.84 -4.11 20.19
CA ARG A 51 19.06 -4.60 21.33
C ARG A 51 18.71 -6.09 21.21
N ARG A 52 18.35 -6.55 20.02
CA ARG A 52 18.05 -7.98 19.76
C ARG A 52 19.27 -8.87 20.00
N HIS A 53 20.45 -8.44 19.52
CA HIS A 53 21.69 -9.19 19.73
C HIS A 53 22.20 -9.15 21.18
N GLY A 54 21.78 -8.18 21.98
CA GLY A 54 22.08 -8.13 23.41
C GLY A 54 21.38 -9.23 24.23
N ASN A 55 20.24 -9.76 23.75
CA ASN A 55 19.41 -10.70 24.50
C ASN A 55 19.28 -12.10 23.88
N ASP A 56 19.56 -12.31 22.59
CA ASP A 56 19.35 -13.63 21.95
C ASP A 56 20.59 -14.54 21.92
N ARG A 57 20.47 -15.58 22.75
CA ARG A 57 21.04 -16.93 22.72
C ARG A 57 22.15 -17.27 21.71
N ARG A 58 23.24 -17.76 22.30
CA ARG A 58 24.22 -18.72 21.76
C ARG A 58 23.50 -19.84 20.98
N VAL A 59 23.51 -19.77 19.65
CA VAL A 59 23.33 -20.95 18.80
C VAL A 59 24.62 -21.75 18.89
N GLU A 60 24.55 -22.98 19.42
CA GLU A 60 25.65 -23.95 19.39
C GLU A 60 25.95 -24.35 17.94
N LEU A 61 26.84 -23.61 17.30
CA LEU A 61 27.51 -24.00 16.07
C LEU A 61 29.01 -23.92 16.31
N ALA A 62 29.73 -24.87 15.68
CA ALA A 62 31.17 -25.12 15.62
C ALA A 62 32.11 -24.02 16.18
N PRO A 63 33.24 -24.41 16.82
CA PRO A 63 34.09 -23.51 17.61
C PRO A 63 34.34 -22.18 16.90
N PRO A 64 34.15 -21.05 17.60
CA PRO A 64 34.30 -19.74 17.00
C PRO A 64 35.71 -19.61 16.39
N PRO A 65 35.85 -18.98 15.21
CA PRO A 65 37.16 -18.63 14.69
C PRO A 65 37.91 -17.80 15.73
N ALA A 66 39.24 -18.00 15.82
CA ALA A 66 40.08 -17.26 16.75
C ALA A 66 39.78 -15.74 16.67
N PRO A 67 39.67 -15.04 17.81
CA PRO A 67 39.30 -13.62 17.85
C PRO A 67 40.20 -12.80 16.93
N GLY A 68 39.61 -12.13 15.95
CA GLY A 68 40.29 -11.25 14.99
C GLY A 68 40.31 -11.70 13.53
N ASN A 69 39.99 -12.96 13.23
CA ASN A 69 40.00 -13.45 11.84
C ASN A 69 38.62 -13.35 11.19
N VAL A 70 38.42 -12.30 10.39
CA VAL A 70 37.24 -12.14 9.52
C VAL A 70 37.14 -13.34 8.58
N THR A 71 35.99 -14.02 8.58
CA THR A 71 35.70 -15.18 7.72
C THR A 71 35.85 -14.82 6.23
N PRO A 72 36.31 -15.75 5.37
CA PRO A 72 36.51 -15.47 3.94
C PRO A 72 35.20 -15.08 3.25
N GLU A 73 34.07 -15.63 3.68
CA GLU A 73 32.74 -15.26 3.22
C GLU A 73 32.43 -13.81 3.60
N MET A 74 32.68 -13.39 4.86
CA MET A 74 32.45 -12.01 5.29
C MET A 74 33.29 -10.99 4.49
N LYS A 75 34.53 -11.33 4.14
CA LYS A 75 35.38 -10.47 3.28
C LYS A 75 34.76 -10.25 1.89
N ARG A 76 34.06 -11.25 1.35
CA ARG A 76 33.33 -11.15 0.06
C ARG A 76 31.96 -10.49 0.22
N LEU A 77 31.32 -10.65 1.37
CA LEU A 77 29.98 -10.15 1.65
C LEU A 77 29.94 -8.61 1.81
N ARG A 78 30.93 -8.04 2.51
CA ARG A 78 31.04 -6.58 2.75
C ARG A 78 30.97 -5.72 1.48
N PRO A 79 31.74 -5.99 0.41
CA PRO A 79 31.63 -5.22 -0.82
C PRO A 79 30.27 -5.41 -1.51
N LEU A 80 29.67 -6.61 -1.46
CA LEU A 80 28.35 -6.87 -2.07
C LEU A 80 27.25 -6.03 -1.41
N ILE A 81 27.16 -6.06 -0.07
CA ILE A 81 26.14 -5.27 0.63
C ILE A 81 26.37 -3.76 0.50
N ALA A 82 27.64 -3.32 0.42
CA ALA A 82 27.95 -1.92 0.14
C ALA A 82 27.44 -1.49 -1.25
N SER A 83 27.60 -2.33 -2.27
CA SER A 83 27.03 -2.10 -3.61
C SER A 83 25.51 -2.10 -3.59
N VAL A 84 24.87 -3.01 -2.85
CA VAL A 84 23.40 -3.04 -2.69
C VAL A 84 22.89 -1.72 -2.09
N VAL A 85 23.53 -1.22 -1.02
CA VAL A 85 23.17 0.07 -0.40
C VAL A 85 23.26 1.23 -1.41
N GLN A 86 24.32 1.26 -2.22
CA GLN A 86 24.50 2.30 -3.24
C GLN A 86 23.44 2.22 -4.35
N GLU A 87 23.15 1.02 -4.83
CA GLU A 87 22.16 0.81 -5.89
C GLU A 87 20.73 1.10 -5.39
N LEU A 88 20.40 0.73 -4.14
CA LEU A 88 19.13 1.08 -3.50
C LEU A 88 18.96 2.60 -3.30
N ALA A 89 20.01 3.30 -2.89
CA ALA A 89 19.99 4.76 -2.77
C ALA A 89 19.78 5.45 -4.12
N THR A 90 20.34 4.88 -5.18
CA THR A 90 20.14 5.38 -6.55
C THR A 90 18.72 5.07 -7.03
N LEU A 91 18.23 3.86 -6.77
CA LEU A 91 16.87 3.44 -7.12
C LEU A 91 15.82 4.29 -6.40
N SER A 92 15.99 4.60 -5.11
CA SER A 92 15.04 5.44 -4.36
C SER A 92 14.96 6.87 -4.94
N ALA A 93 16.08 7.45 -5.34
CA ALA A 93 16.11 8.76 -6.00
C ALA A 93 15.41 8.74 -7.38
N LEU A 94 15.62 7.68 -8.17
CA LEU A 94 14.95 7.50 -9.46
C LEU A 94 13.44 7.27 -9.28
N LEU A 95 13.03 6.41 -8.35
CA LEU A 95 11.63 6.15 -8.04
C LEU A 95 10.92 7.38 -7.49
N ASN A 96 11.61 8.26 -6.75
CA ASN A 96 11.04 9.54 -6.34
C ASN A 96 10.78 10.50 -7.52
N THR A 97 11.50 10.30 -8.62
CA THR A 97 11.24 11.04 -9.87
C THR A 97 10.11 10.37 -10.65
N ASP A 98 10.13 9.03 -10.76
CA ASP A 98 9.13 8.23 -11.46
C ASP A 98 7.76 8.29 -10.75
N SER A 99 7.72 8.43 -9.42
CA SER A 99 6.51 8.50 -8.59
C SER A 99 5.60 9.68 -8.93
N ARG A 100 6.13 10.71 -9.60
CA ARG A 100 5.36 11.86 -10.11
C ARG A 100 4.53 11.51 -11.35
N ARG A 101 4.85 10.41 -12.03
CA ARG A 101 4.25 10.00 -13.31
C ARG A 101 3.62 8.62 -13.25
N SER A 102 4.14 7.76 -12.39
CA SER A 102 3.69 6.38 -12.18
C SER A 102 3.25 6.21 -10.73
N PHE A 103 2.02 5.74 -10.58
CA PHE A 103 1.47 5.37 -9.28
C PHE A 103 2.22 4.18 -8.67
N ASP A 104 2.53 3.16 -9.47
CA ASP A 104 3.25 1.96 -9.02
C ASP A 104 4.61 2.33 -8.41
N ALA A 105 5.32 3.28 -9.04
CA ALA A 105 6.58 3.81 -8.53
C ALA A 105 6.41 4.50 -7.16
N ARG A 106 5.29 5.21 -6.94
CA ARG A 106 4.99 5.89 -5.68
C ARG A 106 4.73 4.90 -4.56
N ARG A 107 3.94 3.85 -4.82
CA ARG A 107 3.66 2.79 -3.86
C ARG A 107 4.95 2.08 -3.44
N ALA A 108 5.77 1.68 -4.41
CA ALA A 108 7.01 0.96 -4.14
C ALA A 108 8.11 1.84 -3.49
N LEU A 109 8.02 3.17 -3.60
CA LEU A 109 9.02 4.08 -3.04
C LEU A 109 9.20 3.91 -1.52
N ALA A 110 8.09 3.76 -0.78
CA ALA A 110 8.14 3.55 0.67
C ALA A 110 8.90 2.26 1.02
N ASP A 111 8.60 1.17 0.31
CA ASP A 111 9.23 -0.13 0.54
C ASP A 111 10.71 -0.12 0.17
N VAL A 112 11.09 0.54 -0.92
CA VAL A 112 12.49 0.70 -1.34
C VAL A 112 13.28 1.57 -0.34
N VAL A 113 12.67 2.63 0.20
CA VAL A 113 13.26 3.45 1.28
C VAL A 113 13.48 2.62 2.54
N ASN A 114 12.51 1.78 2.91
CA ASN A 114 12.64 0.87 4.05
C ASN A 114 13.77 -0.15 3.83
N LEU A 115 13.84 -0.75 2.64
CA LEU A 115 14.91 -1.66 2.24
C LEU A 115 16.28 -1.00 2.22
N GLN A 116 16.37 0.26 1.78
CA GLN A 116 17.62 1.02 1.81
C GLN A 116 18.14 1.17 3.24
N ALA A 117 17.26 1.46 4.20
CA ALA A 117 17.66 1.53 5.60
C ALA A 117 18.07 0.17 6.16
N ALA A 118 17.31 -0.89 5.87
CA ALA A 118 17.66 -2.26 6.27
C ALA A 118 19.02 -2.69 5.69
N ALA A 119 19.29 -2.42 4.42
CA ALA A 119 20.57 -2.70 3.78
C ALA A 119 21.72 -1.90 4.44
N THR A 120 21.47 -0.64 4.80
CA THR A 120 22.47 0.20 5.47
C THR A 120 22.79 -0.33 6.87
N ALA A 121 21.77 -0.75 7.61
CA ALA A 121 21.95 -1.39 8.92
C ALA A 121 22.75 -2.69 8.79
N LEU A 122 22.39 -3.54 7.82
CA LEU A 122 23.07 -4.80 7.52
C LEU A 122 24.54 -4.59 7.11
N LYS A 123 24.82 -3.54 6.33
CA LYS A 123 26.19 -3.14 5.98
C LYS A 123 26.99 -2.81 7.24
N GLN A 124 26.49 -1.94 8.11
CA GLN A 124 27.21 -1.56 9.33
C GLN A 124 27.46 -2.77 10.25
N GLN A 125 26.48 -3.67 10.38
CA GLN A 125 26.65 -4.93 11.10
C GLN A 125 27.77 -5.79 10.49
N SER A 126 27.79 -5.90 9.15
CA SER A 126 28.84 -6.65 8.46
C SER A 126 30.23 -6.05 8.64
N ASP A 127 30.33 -4.72 8.79
CA ASP A 127 31.59 -4.01 9.05
C ASP A 127 32.12 -4.33 10.47
N HIS A 128 31.22 -4.48 11.46
CA HIS A 128 31.57 -4.74 12.85
C HIS A 128 31.74 -6.23 13.20
N GLN A 129 31.07 -7.15 12.49
CA GLN A 129 31.15 -8.58 12.76
C GLN A 129 32.22 -9.28 11.92
N ALA A 130 32.94 -10.23 12.54
CA ALA A 130 33.96 -11.04 11.87
C ALA A 130 33.40 -12.34 11.25
N ASP A 131 32.36 -12.91 11.84
CA ASP A 131 31.69 -14.14 11.38
C ASP A 131 30.41 -13.80 10.61
N HIS A 132 30.20 -14.44 9.46
CA HIS A 132 29.02 -14.27 8.63
C HIS A 132 27.81 -15.03 9.16
N ARG A 133 28.02 -16.09 9.96
CA ARG A 133 26.96 -16.99 10.43
C ARG A 133 25.89 -16.29 11.26
N SER A 134 26.29 -15.31 12.08
CA SER A 134 25.37 -14.48 12.88
C SER A 134 24.48 -13.58 12.03
N LEU A 135 24.86 -13.28 10.79
CA LEU A 135 24.09 -12.40 9.90
C LEU A 135 23.22 -13.15 8.90
N VAL A 136 23.32 -14.48 8.79
CA VAL A 136 22.62 -15.26 7.75
C VAL A 136 21.11 -15.00 7.77
N GLU A 137 20.50 -14.93 8.95
CA GLU A 137 19.06 -14.66 9.07
C GLU A 137 18.70 -13.24 8.62
N ASN A 138 19.54 -12.25 8.92
CA ASN A 138 19.32 -10.86 8.49
C ASN A 138 19.40 -10.73 6.96
N TYR A 139 20.37 -11.40 6.33
CA TYR A 139 20.47 -11.47 4.86
C TYR A 139 19.29 -12.23 4.25
N ARG A 140 18.82 -13.32 4.88
CA ARG A 140 17.64 -14.07 4.41
C ARG A 140 16.39 -13.19 4.42
N ARG A 141 16.16 -12.48 5.53
CA ARG A 141 15.03 -11.56 5.66
C ARG A 141 15.10 -10.44 4.63
N PHE A 142 16.26 -9.79 4.52
CA PHE A 142 16.47 -8.73 3.53
C PHE A 142 16.25 -9.23 2.09
N SER A 143 16.71 -10.43 1.75
CA SER A 143 16.48 -11.04 0.44
C SER A 143 15.00 -11.28 0.16
N ASN A 144 14.25 -11.81 1.13
CA ASN A 144 12.81 -12.04 1.01
C ASN A 144 12.04 -10.73 0.78
N ASP A 145 12.39 -9.68 1.54
CA ASP A 145 11.80 -8.35 1.40
C ASP A 145 12.15 -7.75 0.03
N TRP A 146 13.43 -7.83 -0.39
CA TRP A 146 13.89 -7.36 -1.69
C TRP A 146 13.18 -8.07 -2.85
N ARG A 147 13.06 -9.40 -2.83
CA ARG A 147 12.41 -10.15 -3.92
C ARG A 147 10.94 -9.76 -4.10
N THR A 148 10.24 -9.52 -3.00
CA THR A 148 8.85 -9.02 -3.04
C THR A 148 8.79 -7.64 -3.72
N VAL A 149 9.67 -6.72 -3.33
CA VAL A 149 9.74 -5.38 -3.91
C VAL A 149 10.20 -5.40 -5.37
N SER A 150 11.20 -6.21 -5.70
CA SER A 150 11.71 -6.41 -7.06
C SER A 150 10.61 -6.94 -7.98
N HIS A 151 9.83 -7.93 -7.52
CA HIS A 151 8.69 -8.43 -8.27
C HIS A 151 7.64 -7.33 -8.52
N ASN A 152 7.23 -6.61 -7.48
CA ASN A 152 6.26 -5.51 -7.62
C ASN A 152 6.76 -4.43 -8.58
N LEU A 153 8.06 -4.08 -8.50
CA LEU A 153 8.69 -3.13 -9.40
C LEU A 153 8.84 -3.67 -10.83
N SER A 154 9.00 -4.98 -11.02
CA SER A 154 9.05 -5.58 -12.36
C SER A 154 7.70 -5.49 -13.08
N LEU A 155 6.61 -5.60 -12.33
CA LEU A 155 5.24 -5.42 -12.80
C LEU A 155 4.85 -3.94 -12.99
N ALA A 156 5.54 -3.04 -12.29
CA ALA A 156 5.24 -1.62 -12.31
C ALA A 156 5.35 -1.02 -13.71
N THR A 157 4.28 -0.35 -14.14
CA THR A 157 4.25 0.36 -15.42
C THR A 157 4.79 1.78 -15.24
N GLY A 158 5.42 2.33 -16.30
CA GLY A 158 5.93 3.70 -16.26
C GLY A 158 7.27 3.91 -15.53
N LEU A 159 7.93 2.84 -15.06
CA LEU A 159 9.31 2.96 -14.55
C LEU A 159 10.28 3.36 -15.67
N SER A 160 11.19 4.27 -15.34
CA SER A 160 12.25 4.65 -16.27
C SER A 160 13.16 3.45 -16.59
N PRO A 161 13.80 3.43 -17.79
CA PRO A 161 14.76 2.37 -18.13
C PRO A 161 15.92 2.27 -17.11
N GLN A 162 16.30 3.41 -16.52
CA GLN A 162 17.32 3.46 -15.47
C GLN A 162 16.84 2.76 -14.19
N SER A 163 15.61 3.01 -13.74
CA SER A 163 15.04 2.30 -12.58
C SER A 163 15.04 0.79 -12.80
N LYS A 164 14.62 0.33 -13.99
CA LYS A 164 14.62 -1.09 -14.37
C LYS A 164 16.02 -1.71 -14.37
N GLU A 165 17.02 -0.97 -14.88
CA GLU A 165 18.41 -1.41 -14.85
C GLU A 165 18.92 -1.57 -13.41
N ARG A 166 18.59 -0.63 -12.52
CA ARG A 166 18.99 -0.67 -11.10
C ARG A 166 18.38 -1.87 -10.38
N ILE A 167 17.10 -2.15 -10.60
CA ILE A 167 16.42 -3.33 -10.07
C ILE A 167 17.19 -4.60 -10.47
N GLY A 168 17.47 -4.76 -11.77
CA GLY A 168 18.20 -5.94 -12.27
C GLY A 168 19.66 -6.04 -11.77
N ARG A 169 20.31 -4.93 -11.41
CA ARG A 169 21.63 -4.97 -10.75
C ARG A 169 21.52 -5.43 -9.31
N ILE A 170 20.52 -4.96 -8.57
CA ILE A 170 20.29 -5.39 -7.18
C ILE A 170 19.91 -6.87 -7.15
N ASP A 171 19.09 -7.37 -8.08
CA ASP A 171 18.77 -8.81 -8.20
C ASP A 171 20.01 -9.70 -8.39
N LYS A 172 20.99 -9.23 -9.18
CA LYS A 172 22.27 -9.92 -9.35
C LYS A 172 23.05 -9.96 -8.04
N LEU A 173 23.17 -8.81 -7.36
CA LEU A 173 23.85 -8.73 -6.06
C LEU A 173 23.16 -9.59 -4.99
N ASP A 174 21.82 -9.62 -4.98
CA ASP A 174 21.00 -10.50 -4.13
C ASP A 174 21.32 -11.96 -4.35
N SER A 175 21.33 -12.37 -5.61
CA SER A 175 21.66 -13.73 -6.01
C SER A 175 23.09 -14.11 -5.61
N GLU A 176 24.06 -13.22 -5.78
CA GLU A 176 25.46 -13.45 -5.44
C GLU A 176 25.66 -13.68 -3.93
N TYR A 177 25.10 -12.83 -3.05
CA TYR A 177 25.26 -13.05 -1.62
C TYR A 177 24.42 -14.25 -1.12
N CYS A 178 23.25 -14.52 -1.72
CA CYS A 178 22.45 -15.70 -1.37
C CYS A 178 23.20 -16.99 -1.69
N GLN A 179 23.88 -17.05 -2.84
CA GLN A 179 24.74 -18.18 -3.21
C GLN A 179 25.92 -18.32 -2.24
N LEU A 180 26.55 -17.20 -1.86
CA LEU A 180 27.66 -17.20 -0.91
C LEU A 180 27.25 -17.74 0.47
N LEU A 181 26.06 -17.34 0.95
CA LEU A 181 25.53 -17.73 2.27
C LEU A 181 24.70 -19.01 2.24
N LYS A 182 24.53 -19.64 1.06
CA LYS A 182 23.65 -20.81 0.85
C LYS A 182 22.23 -20.58 1.34
N ILE A 183 21.70 -19.38 1.12
CA ILE A 183 20.31 -19.04 1.42
C ILE A 183 19.46 -19.60 0.27
N GLU A 184 18.64 -20.61 0.57
CA GLU A 184 17.65 -21.14 -0.36
C GLU A 184 16.49 -20.14 -0.57
N ASP A 185 15.86 -20.17 -1.74
CA ASP A 185 14.69 -19.35 -2.05
C ASP A 185 13.48 -19.88 -1.28
N ALA A 186 13.28 -19.35 -0.08
CA ALA A 186 12.14 -19.65 0.76
C ALA A 186 10.99 -18.70 0.40
N PHE A 187 9.82 -19.27 0.10
CA PHE A 187 8.56 -18.53 0.00
C PHE A 187 7.76 -18.71 1.30
N ASN A 188 6.78 -17.85 1.54
CA ASN A 188 5.96 -17.93 2.76
C ASN A 188 4.96 -19.09 2.65
N SER A 189 5.43 -20.31 2.93
CA SER A 189 4.62 -21.53 2.83
C SER A 189 3.37 -21.45 3.68
N ARG A 190 3.43 -20.84 4.87
CA ARG A 190 2.29 -20.70 5.77
C ARG A 190 1.17 -19.86 5.16
N GLU A 191 1.49 -18.70 4.60
CA GLU A 191 0.48 -17.86 3.94
C GLU A 191 -0.06 -18.54 2.68
N LEU A 192 0.78 -19.27 1.96
CA LEU A 192 0.37 -19.99 0.77
C LEU A 192 -0.57 -21.16 1.08
N VAL A 193 -0.31 -21.94 2.15
CA VAL A 193 -1.25 -22.96 2.65
C VAL A 193 -2.57 -22.31 3.02
N ARG A 194 -2.55 -21.22 3.79
CA ARG A 194 -3.78 -20.52 4.19
C ARG A 194 -4.60 -20.03 2.98
N ALA A 195 -3.94 -19.51 1.95
CA ALA A 195 -4.61 -19.08 0.72
C ALA A 195 -5.17 -20.28 -0.06
N ALA A 196 -4.45 -21.40 -0.12
CA ALA A 196 -4.92 -22.63 -0.75
C ALA A 196 -6.14 -23.25 -0.03
N ASP A 197 -6.14 -23.24 1.31
CA ASP A 197 -7.28 -23.70 2.13
C ASP A 197 -8.51 -22.82 1.90
N LEU A 198 -8.34 -21.50 1.84
CA LEU A 198 -9.41 -20.55 1.55
C LEU A 198 -10.00 -20.78 0.14
N LEU A 199 -9.13 -21.03 -0.84
CA LEU A 199 -9.53 -21.34 -2.22
C LEU A 199 -10.41 -22.59 -2.26
N SER A 200 -10.01 -23.65 -1.56
CA SER A 200 -10.80 -24.88 -1.50
C SER A 200 -12.16 -24.67 -0.80
N ALA A 201 -12.20 -23.94 0.32
CA ALA A 201 -13.46 -23.64 1.00
C ALA A 201 -14.46 -22.88 0.10
N ASP A 202 -13.96 -21.93 -0.69
CA ASP A 202 -14.78 -21.16 -1.62
C ASP A 202 -15.20 -21.98 -2.86
N LEU A 203 -14.35 -22.88 -3.35
CA LEU A 203 -14.70 -23.85 -4.40
C LEU A 203 -15.80 -24.81 -3.93
N HIS A 204 -15.70 -25.33 -2.70
CA HIS A 204 -16.72 -26.20 -2.13
C HIS A 204 -18.08 -25.50 -2.02
N SER A 205 -18.08 -24.26 -1.53
CA SER A 205 -19.29 -23.43 -1.45
C SER A 205 -19.90 -23.15 -2.83
N LEU A 206 -19.05 -22.91 -3.84
CA LEU A 206 -19.50 -22.73 -5.22
C LEU A 206 -20.09 -24.03 -5.80
N ILE A 207 -19.49 -25.18 -5.52
CA ILE A 207 -20.02 -26.49 -5.95
C ILE A 207 -21.43 -26.70 -5.41
N ASP A 208 -21.67 -26.41 -4.14
CA ASP A 208 -22.99 -26.54 -3.51
C ASP A 208 -24.02 -25.59 -4.12
N GLU A 209 -23.65 -24.34 -4.37
CA GLU A 209 -24.53 -23.36 -5.03
C GLU A 209 -24.88 -23.79 -6.47
N VAL A 210 -23.88 -24.24 -7.23
CA VAL A 210 -24.11 -24.75 -8.59
C VAL A 210 -25.03 -25.96 -8.53
N ARG A 211 -24.80 -26.93 -7.63
CA ARG A 211 -25.68 -28.10 -7.45
C ARG A 211 -27.12 -27.71 -7.13
N PHE A 212 -27.31 -26.69 -6.29
CA PHE A 212 -28.63 -26.18 -5.94
C PHE A 212 -29.37 -25.61 -7.16
N ILE A 213 -28.70 -24.80 -7.99
CA ILE A 213 -29.27 -24.23 -9.22
C ILE A 213 -29.54 -25.34 -10.27
N SER A 214 -28.76 -26.41 -10.22
CA SER A 214 -28.59 -27.37 -11.32
C SER A 214 -29.55 -28.56 -11.32
N ALA A 215 -30.65 -28.51 -10.57
CA ALA A 215 -31.42 -29.68 -10.15
C ALA A 215 -31.88 -30.70 -11.23
N SER A 216 -31.65 -30.52 -12.54
CA SER A 216 -31.95 -31.54 -13.58
C SER A 216 -31.19 -31.46 -14.93
N SER A 217 -30.08 -30.72 -15.07
CA SER A 217 -29.41 -30.57 -16.39
C SER A 217 -28.11 -31.38 -16.53
N ALA A 218 -28.00 -32.20 -17.58
CA ALA A 218 -26.79 -33.00 -17.87
C ALA A 218 -25.54 -32.13 -18.05
N THR A 219 -25.69 -30.95 -18.66
CA THR A 219 -24.59 -29.96 -18.81
C THR A 219 -24.07 -29.48 -17.46
N MET A 220 -24.95 -29.40 -16.46
CA MET A 220 -24.60 -28.95 -15.12
C MET A 220 -23.95 -30.05 -14.28
N THR A 221 -24.29 -31.32 -14.51
CA THR A 221 -23.54 -32.44 -13.93
C THR A 221 -22.08 -32.42 -14.39
N VAL A 222 -21.83 -32.15 -15.68
CA VAL A 222 -20.47 -32.01 -16.20
C VAL A 222 -19.74 -30.83 -15.53
N LEU A 223 -20.37 -29.66 -15.45
CA LEU A 223 -19.80 -28.48 -14.78
C LEU A 223 -19.46 -28.77 -13.30
N THR A 224 -20.35 -29.47 -12.60
CA THR A 224 -20.15 -29.85 -11.19
C THR A 224 -18.97 -30.80 -11.04
N ASN A 225 -18.82 -31.79 -11.92
CA ASN A 225 -17.67 -32.71 -11.91
C ASN A 225 -16.36 -31.99 -12.21
N ASP A 226 -16.38 -31.05 -13.15
CA ASP A 226 -15.21 -30.23 -13.46
C ASP A 226 -14.80 -29.37 -12.25
N LEU A 227 -15.76 -28.75 -11.56
CA LEU A 227 -15.51 -27.99 -10.32
C LEU A 227 -14.93 -28.86 -9.21
N VAL A 228 -15.47 -30.08 -9.01
CA VAL A 228 -14.92 -31.05 -8.05
C VAL A 228 -13.47 -31.41 -8.40
N SER A 229 -13.14 -31.53 -9.69
CA SER A 229 -11.75 -31.77 -10.10
C SER A 229 -10.84 -30.57 -9.79
N VAL A 230 -11.32 -29.33 -9.90
CA VAL A 230 -10.55 -28.13 -9.52
C VAL A 230 -10.35 -28.07 -8.01
N ASP A 231 -11.38 -28.37 -7.22
CA ASP A 231 -11.28 -28.45 -5.75
C ASP A 231 -10.28 -29.52 -5.27
N GLN A 232 -10.27 -30.70 -5.90
CA GLN A 232 -9.27 -31.74 -5.60
C GLN A 232 -7.84 -31.29 -5.91
N ARG A 233 -7.65 -30.54 -7.01
CA ARG A 233 -6.34 -29.96 -7.34
C ARG A 233 -5.93 -28.87 -6.35
N ALA A 234 -6.89 -28.09 -5.84
CA ALA A 234 -6.63 -27.07 -4.82
C ALA A 234 -6.15 -27.70 -3.51
N HIS A 235 -6.80 -28.78 -3.05
CA HIS A 235 -6.34 -29.57 -1.91
C HIS A 235 -4.94 -30.17 -2.14
N HIS A 236 -4.71 -30.77 -3.30
CA HIS A 236 -3.39 -31.31 -3.63
C HIS A 236 -2.29 -30.24 -3.60
N PHE A 237 -2.58 -29.05 -4.11
CA PHE A 237 -1.68 -27.92 -4.03
C PHE A 237 -1.41 -27.49 -2.58
N ALA A 238 -2.44 -27.43 -1.72
CA ALA A 238 -2.28 -27.12 -0.31
C ALA A 238 -1.36 -28.14 0.41
N ASP A 239 -1.58 -29.43 0.17
CA ASP A 239 -0.77 -30.52 0.74
C ASP A 239 0.70 -30.42 0.31
N LEU A 240 0.95 -30.24 -0.99
CA LEU A 240 2.31 -30.08 -1.52
C LEU A 240 3.04 -28.89 -0.89
N VAL A 241 2.35 -27.78 -0.70
CA VAL A 241 2.95 -26.59 -0.09
C VAL A 241 3.22 -26.82 1.40
N SER A 242 2.31 -27.50 2.11
CA SER A 242 2.46 -27.87 3.52
C SER A 242 3.67 -28.77 3.76
N ASP A 243 3.95 -29.69 2.82
CA ASP A 243 5.10 -30.60 2.86
C ASP A 243 6.46 -29.92 2.60
N GLY A 244 6.47 -28.60 2.39
CA GLY A 244 7.71 -27.84 2.17
C GLY A 244 8.33 -28.10 0.80
N THR A 245 7.51 -28.32 -0.23
CA THR A 245 8.01 -28.51 -1.59
C THR A 245 8.79 -27.30 -2.12
N ARG A 246 9.67 -27.56 -3.08
CA ARG A 246 10.45 -26.51 -3.76
C ARG A 246 9.51 -25.60 -4.55
N LEU A 247 9.80 -24.29 -4.53
CA LEU A 247 9.02 -23.25 -5.21
C LEU A 247 8.68 -23.59 -6.68
N ALA A 248 9.64 -24.11 -7.45
CA ALA A 248 9.40 -24.46 -8.84
C ALA A 248 8.30 -25.52 -9.05
N THR A 249 8.19 -26.47 -8.11
CA THR A 249 7.15 -27.52 -8.14
C THR A 249 5.80 -26.92 -7.77
N ALA A 250 5.76 -26.10 -6.72
CA ALA A 250 4.56 -25.38 -6.31
C ALA A 250 4.01 -24.48 -7.45
N ILE A 251 4.88 -23.75 -8.14
CA ILE A 251 4.51 -22.92 -9.30
C ILE A 251 3.93 -23.78 -10.43
N ALA A 252 4.55 -24.92 -10.75
CA ALA A 252 4.08 -25.79 -11.82
C ALA A 252 2.67 -26.33 -11.54
N GLU A 253 2.42 -26.81 -10.33
CA GLU A 253 1.12 -27.33 -9.91
C GLU A 253 0.07 -26.22 -9.84
N TYR A 254 0.42 -25.06 -9.28
CA TYR A 254 -0.46 -23.91 -9.24
C TYR A 254 -0.90 -23.45 -10.65
N ARG A 255 0.01 -23.43 -11.63
CA ARG A 255 -0.33 -23.07 -13.01
C ARG A 255 -1.37 -24.02 -13.61
N GLN A 256 -1.29 -25.31 -13.33
CA GLN A 256 -2.30 -26.27 -13.79
C GLN A 256 -3.65 -26.07 -13.12
N LEU A 257 -3.65 -25.81 -11.79
CA LEU A 257 -4.85 -25.47 -11.04
C LEU A 257 -5.53 -24.22 -11.62
N TYR A 258 -4.77 -23.15 -11.82
CA TYR A 258 -5.29 -21.88 -12.36
C TYR A 258 -5.82 -22.04 -13.78
N GLN A 259 -5.13 -22.77 -14.66
CA GLN A 259 -5.64 -23.06 -16.01
C GLN A 259 -6.97 -23.82 -15.99
N SER A 260 -7.10 -24.80 -15.09
CA SER A 260 -8.33 -25.57 -14.93
C SER A 260 -9.48 -24.65 -14.51
N TRP A 261 -9.25 -23.77 -13.53
CA TRP A 261 -10.22 -22.75 -13.12
C TRP A 261 -10.62 -21.79 -14.25
N GLN A 262 -9.64 -21.22 -14.96
CA GLN A 262 -9.90 -20.28 -16.06
C GLN A 262 -10.74 -20.89 -17.18
N SER A 263 -10.66 -22.21 -17.40
CA SER A 263 -11.50 -22.90 -18.39
C SER A 263 -12.98 -22.99 -17.99
N LEU A 264 -13.29 -22.97 -16.69
CA LEU A 264 -14.64 -23.10 -16.17
C LEU A 264 -15.35 -21.76 -15.98
N ARG A 265 -14.58 -20.70 -15.72
CA ARG A 265 -15.09 -19.35 -15.47
C ARG A 265 -16.14 -18.88 -16.50
N PRO A 266 -15.91 -18.98 -17.83
CA PRO A 266 -16.90 -18.51 -18.81
C PRO A 266 -18.25 -19.26 -18.76
N ARG A 267 -18.27 -20.49 -18.24
CA ARG A 267 -19.49 -21.28 -18.07
C ARG A 267 -20.22 -20.89 -16.79
N LEU A 268 -19.48 -20.61 -15.72
CA LEU A 268 -20.03 -20.11 -14.45
C LEU A 268 -20.66 -18.72 -14.63
N ASP A 269 -20.02 -17.88 -15.45
CA ASP A 269 -20.51 -16.54 -15.77
C ASP A 269 -21.87 -16.52 -16.48
N GLN A 270 -22.27 -17.64 -17.10
CA GLN A 270 -23.57 -17.78 -17.77
C GLN A 270 -24.68 -18.20 -16.79
N LEU A 271 -24.33 -18.59 -15.57
CA LEU A 271 -25.31 -19.05 -14.60
C LEU A 271 -26.04 -17.86 -13.95
N PRO A 272 -27.37 -17.91 -13.86
CA PRO A 272 -28.12 -16.91 -13.12
C PRO A 272 -27.91 -17.13 -11.62
N GLY A 273 -27.34 -16.15 -10.93
CA GLY A 273 -27.20 -16.20 -9.48
C GLY A 273 -26.17 -15.21 -8.93
N ARG A 274 -26.61 -14.31 -8.04
CA ARG A 274 -25.70 -13.39 -7.33
C ARG A 274 -24.68 -14.15 -6.48
N SER A 275 -25.07 -15.29 -5.89
CA SER A 275 -24.19 -16.15 -5.10
C SER A 275 -23.04 -16.73 -5.92
N VAL A 276 -23.31 -17.26 -7.12
CA VAL A 276 -22.28 -17.81 -8.02
C VAL A 276 -21.27 -16.75 -8.42
N SER A 277 -21.75 -15.55 -8.80
CA SER A 277 -20.88 -14.42 -9.11
C SER A 277 -20.00 -14.03 -7.90
N ARG A 278 -20.60 -13.96 -6.71
CA ARG A 278 -19.86 -13.66 -5.46
C ARG A 278 -18.75 -14.68 -5.17
N PHE A 279 -19.03 -15.98 -5.26
CA PHE A 279 -18.01 -17.01 -5.03
C PHE A 279 -16.92 -17.00 -6.11
N THR A 280 -17.31 -16.81 -7.38
CA THR A 280 -16.35 -16.68 -8.50
C THR A 280 -15.39 -15.52 -8.25
N SER A 281 -15.89 -14.36 -7.80
CA SER A 281 -15.05 -13.21 -7.46
C SER A 281 -14.11 -13.47 -6.27
N ARG A 282 -14.58 -14.18 -5.22
CA ARG A 282 -13.74 -14.55 -4.06
C ARG A 282 -12.63 -15.54 -4.42
N ILE A 283 -12.94 -16.50 -5.30
CA ILE A 283 -11.96 -17.45 -5.83
C ILE A 283 -10.89 -16.72 -6.64
N GLU A 284 -11.29 -15.77 -7.48
CA GLU A 284 -10.36 -14.92 -8.25
C GLU A 284 -9.47 -14.06 -7.35
N GLU A 285 -10.02 -13.48 -6.28
CA GLU A 285 -9.24 -12.74 -5.27
C GLU A 285 -8.20 -13.65 -4.62
N THR A 286 -8.59 -14.87 -4.24
CA THR A 286 -7.68 -15.85 -3.64
C THR A 286 -6.59 -16.28 -4.62
N HIS A 287 -6.93 -16.50 -5.90
CA HIS A 287 -5.95 -16.76 -6.94
C HIS A 287 -4.95 -15.61 -7.10
N ARG A 288 -5.40 -14.36 -7.02
CA ARG A 288 -4.50 -13.22 -7.03
C ARG A 288 -3.53 -13.24 -5.84
N THR A 289 -4.03 -13.48 -4.63
CA THR A 289 -3.17 -13.64 -3.45
C THR A 289 -2.14 -14.75 -3.66
N ILE A 290 -2.53 -15.89 -4.24
CA ILE A 290 -1.59 -16.97 -4.56
C ILE A 290 -0.56 -16.53 -5.62
N HIS A 291 -0.95 -15.80 -6.65
CA HIS A 291 -0.01 -15.21 -7.62
C HIS A 291 1.00 -14.29 -6.94
N GLU A 292 0.56 -13.42 -6.05
CA GLU A 292 1.43 -12.51 -5.30
C GLU A 292 2.42 -13.30 -4.43
N LEU A 293 1.94 -14.30 -3.69
CA LEU A 293 2.77 -15.15 -2.84
C LEU A 293 3.79 -15.98 -3.63
N LEU A 294 3.41 -16.44 -4.82
CA LEU A 294 4.28 -17.18 -5.74
C LEU A 294 5.11 -16.28 -6.66
N ARG A 295 4.94 -14.95 -6.56
CA ARG A 295 5.62 -13.96 -7.40
C ARG A 295 5.38 -14.21 -8.90
N LEU A 296 4.15 -14.54 -9.26
CA LEU A 296 3.71 -14.77 -10.62
C LEU A 296 2.95 -13.55 -11.14
N GLU A 297 3.21 -13.13 -12.38
CA GLU A 297 2.45 -12.05 -13.00
C GLU A 297 0.95 -12.41 -13.05
N TYR A 298 0.09 -11.57 -12.47
CA TYR A 298 -1.36 -11.70 -12.61
C TYR A 298 -1.79 -10.83 -13.79
N GLY A 299 -2.24 -11.48 -14.88
CA GLY A 299 -2.82 -10.74 -16.00
C GLY A 299 -4.11 -10.05 -15.57
N LEU A 300 -4.32 -8.81 -16.04
CA LEU A 300 -5.62 -8.15 -15.88
C LEU A 300 -6.66 -8.86 -16.75
N ASP A 301 -7.66 -9.46 -16.12
CA ASP A 301 -8.83 -9.95 -16.84
C ASP A 301 -9.73 -8.77 -17.24
N LEU A 302 -9.42 -8.20 -18.41
CA LEU A 302 -10.19 -7.11 -19.01
C LEU A 302 -11.64 -7.50 -19.25
N VAL A 303 -11.96 -8.79 -19.46
CA VAL A 303 -13.33 -9.25 -19.67
C VAL A 303 -14.12 -9.15 -18.37
N HIS A 304 -13.52 -9.58 -17.25
CA HIS A 304 -14.13 -9.43 -15.94
C HIS A 304 -14.28 -7.97 -15.52
N ILE A 305 -13.22 -7.16 -15.71
CA ILE A 305 -13.24 -5.72 -15.42
C ILE A 305 -14.34 -5.01 -16.24
N GLN A 306 -14.49 -5.36 -17.52
CA GLN A 306 -15.56 -4.82 -18.37
C GLN A 306 -16.94 -5.15 -17.80
N ARG A 307 -17.16 -6.40 -17.36
CA ARG A 307 -18.46 -6.81 -16.80
C ARG A 307 -18.79 -6.07 -15.51
N LEU A 308 -17.83 -5.92 -14.61
CA LEU A 308 -18.02 -5.13 -13.38
C LEU A 308 -18.34 -3.67 -13.70
N ALA A 309 -17.68 -3.07 -14.71
CA ALA A 309 -18.00 -1.72 -15.15
C ALA A 309 -19.42 -1.62 -15.73
N ASP A 310 -19.85 -2.61 -16.52
CA ASP A 310 -21.21 -2.67 -17.08
C ASP A 310 -22.27 -2.92 -15.99
N ASP A 311 -21.96 -3.68 -14.94
CA ASP A 311 -22.80 -3.88 -13.76
C ASP A 311 -22.99 -2.55 -13.00
N VAL A 312 -21.91 -1.82 -12.71
CA VAL A 312 -21.98 -0.50 -12.08
C VAL A 312 -22.86 0.45 -12.89
N GLN A 313 -22.72 0.50 -14.21
CA GLN A 313 -23.56 1.36 -15.06
C GLN A 313 -25.05 1.00 -14.97
N ARG A 314 -25.36 -0.30 -15.01
CA ARG A 314 -26.73 -0.80 -14.91
C ARG A 314 -27.35 -0.45 -13.56
N ASP A 315 -26.61 -0.66 -12.48
CA ASP A 315 -27.08 -0.45 -11.12
C ASP A 315 -27.14 1.03 -10.74
N LEU A 316 -26.33 1.89 -11.37
CA LEU A 316 -26.51 3.35 -11.35
C LEU A 316 -27.83 3.78 -12.01
N VAL A 317 -28.18 3.20 -13.15
CA VAL A 317 -29.48 3.48 -13.80
C VAL A 317 -30.65 3.04 -12.91
N LEU A 318 -30.53 1.90 -12.25
CA LEU A 318 -31.53 1.43 -11.28
C LEU A 318 -31.63 2.36 -10.06
N LEU A 319 -30.49 2.83 -9.54
CA LEU A 319 -30.45 3.83 -8.46
C LEU A 319 -31.21 5.10 -8.85
N PHE A 320 -30.89 5.69 -10.00
CA PHE A 320 -31.55 6.92 -10.45
C PHE A 320 -33.05 6.73 -10.70
N ARG A 321 -33.49 5.53 -11.09
CA ARG A 321 -34.92 5.19 -11.22
C ARG A 321 -35.62 4.99 -9.88
N SER A 322 -34.89 4.55 -8.85
CA SER A 322 -35.45 4.33 -7.51
C SER A 322 -35.71 5.63 -6.74
N ILE A 323 -35.07 6.73 -7.13
CA ILE A 323 -35.17 8.02 -6.46
C ILE A 323 -36.41 8.76 -6.96
N THR A 324 -37.34 9.07 -6.06
CA THR A 324 -38.55 9.81 -6.41
C THR A 324 -38.30 11.32 -6.44
N LEU A 325 -39.14 12.07 -7.16
CA LEU A 325 -39.08 13.53 -7.18
C LEU A 325 -39.25 14.13 -5.78
N GLU A 326 -40.09 13.52 -4.95
CA GLU A 326 -40.31 13.94 -3.56
C GLU A 326 -39.02 13.82 -2.73
N GLN A 327 -38.30 12.71 -2.85
CA GLN A 327 -37.02 12.50 -2.17
C GLN A 327 -35.96 13.51 -2.65
N LEU A 328 -35.93 13.78 -3.96
CA LEU A 328 -35.05 14.80 -4.54
C LEU A 328 -35.31 16.19 -3.97
N LEU A 329 -36.58 16.57 -3.80
CA LEU A 329 -36.97 17.89 -3.27
C LEU A 329 -36.69 18.07 -1.78
N MET A 330 -36.57 16.97 -1.02
CA MET A 330 -36.23 16.99 0.41
C MET A 330 -34.73 17.18 0.66
N LEU A 331 -33.89 17.10 -0.38
CA LEU A 331 -32.44 17.23 -0.23
C LEU A 331 -32.00 18.70 -0.19
N PRO A 332 -31.05 19.06 0.71
CA PRO A 332 -30.62 20.45 0.91
C PRO A 332 -30.06 21.08 -0.37
N ASP A 333 -29.43 20.29 -1.23
CA ASP A 333 -28.80 20.72 -2.48
C ASP A 333 -29.43 20.09 -3.74
N ALA A 334 -30.77 19.94 -3.75
CA ALA A 334 -31.53 19.29 -4.83
C ALA A 334 -31.14 19.73 -6.26
N ARG A 335 -30.75 21.01 -6.44
CA ARG A 335 -30.36 21.57 -7.75
C ARG A 335 -29.05 21.03 -8.31
N THR A 336 -28.14 20.55 -7.45
CA THR A 336 -26.80 20.07 -7.85
C THR A 336 -26.77 18.55 -8.09
N ILE A 337 -27.81 17.84 -7.67
CA ILE A 337 -27.88 16.38 -7.78
C ILE A 337 -27.90 15.89 -9.23
N PRO A 338 -28.68 16.48 -10.17
CA PRO A 338 -28.63 16.05 -11.57
C PRO A 338 -27.23 16.17 -12.18
N GLN A 339 -26.52 17.27 -11.91
CA GLN A 339 -25.15 17.45 -12.38
C GLN A 339 -24.19 16.40 -11.81
N SER A 340 -24.40 16.00 -10.55
CA SER A 340 -23.61 14.94 -9.90
C SER A 340 -23.88 13.58 -10.52
N ALA A 341 -25.16 13.29 -10.80
CA ALA A 341 -25.60 12.05 -11.44
C ALA A 341 -25.05 11.95 -12.87
N ASP A 342 -25.05 13.05 -13.62
CA ASP A 342 -24.46 13.14 -14.96
C ASP A 342 -22.95 12.92 -14.91
N MET A 343 -22.26 13.48 -13.91
CA MET A 343 -20.82 13.30 -13.73
C MET A 343 -20.45 11.84 -13.41
N VAL A 344 -21.19 11.18 -12.51
CA VAL A 344 -21.00 9.75 -12.20
C VAL A 344 -21.29 8.88 -13.42
N SER A 345 -22.40 9.14 -14.13
CA SER A 345 -22.75 8.38 -15.34
C SER A 345 -21.70 8.56 -16.44
N GLY A 346 -21.21 9.79 -16.63
CA GLY A 346 -20.19 10.11 -17.62
C GLY A 346 -18.84 9.47 -17.30
N THR A 347 -18.42 9.46 -16.04
CA THR A 347 -17.16 8.82 -15.59
C THR A 347 -17.26 7.29 -15.66
N ALA A 348 -18.41 6.70 -15.31
CA ALA A 348 -18.68 5.27 -15.50
C ALA A 348 -18.68 4.87 -16.98
N GLN A 349 -19.23 5.71 -17.86
CA GLN A 349 -19.19 5.50 -19.31
C GLN A 349 -17.76 5.58 -19.85
N ASN A 350 -17.01 6.60 -19.46
CA ASN A 350 -15.61 6.75 -19.84
C ASN A 350 -14.78 5.53 -19.42
N LEU A 351 -14.95 5.05 -18.18
CA LEU A 351 -14.27 3.85 -17.69
C LEU A 351 -14.58 2.62 -18.56
N SER A 352 -15.85 2.35 -18.85
CA SER A 352 -16.25 1.25 -19.75
C SER A 352 -15.65 1.40 -21.15
N ASP A 353 -15.59 2.62 -21.70
CA ASP A 353 -15.00 2.86 -23.01
C ASP A 353 -13.48 2.64 -23.03
N VAL A 354 -12.75 3.10 -22.00
CA VAL A 354 -11.30 2.88 -21.83
C VAL A 354 -10.97 1.39 -21.71
N ILE A 355 -11.77 0.64 -20.94
CA ILE A 355 -11.62 -0.82 -20.81
C ILE A 355 -11.88 -1.51 -22.16
N ARG A 356 -12.96 -1.14 -22.86
CA ARG A 356 -13.35 -1.73 -24.15
C ARG A 356 -12.30 -1.49 -25.24
N ARG A 357 -11.66 -0.32 -25.23
CA ARG A 357 -10.53 0.02 -26.12
C ARG A 357 -9.24 -0.70 -25.77
N ARG A 358 -9.20 -1.45 -24.65
CA ARG A 358 -8.02 -2.14 -24.11
C ARG A 358 -6.86 -1.16 -23.92
N GLU A 359 -7.15 0.03 -23.40
CA GLU A 359 -6.12 0.99 -23.05
C GLU A 359 -5.22 0.44 -21.92
N SER A 360 -4.09 1.10 -21.68
CA SER A 360 -3.14 0.64 -20.67
C SER A 360 -3.78 0.60 -19.26
N PRO A 361 -3.31 -0.27 -18.36
CA PRO A 361 -3.81 -0.36 -16.98
C PRO A 361 -3.83 0.99 -16.23
N GLN A 362 -2.85 1.86 -16.50
CA GLN A 362 -2.79 3.20 -15.93
C GLN A 362 -4.01 4.05 -16.31
N HIS A 363 -4.36 4.15 -17.59
CA HIS A 363 -5.54 4.87 -18.06
C HIS A 363 -6.84 4.29 -17.49
N ILE A 364 -6.94 2.96 -17.34
CA ILE A 364 -8.09 2.31 -16.69
C ILE A 364 -8.17 2.74 -15.21
N GLY A 365 -7.03 2.78 -14.51
CA GLY A 365 -6.96 3.24 -13.13
C GLY A 365 -7.30 4.72 -12.95
N GLU A 366 -6.82 5.59 -13.84
CA GLU A 366 -7.18 7.01 -13.85
C GLU A 366 -8.68 7.21 -14.11
N ALA A 367 -9.26 6.49 -15.06
CA ALA A 367 -10.70 6.53 -15.32
C ALA A 367 -11.52 6.03 -14.11
N TRP A 368 -11.04 5.00 -13.40
CA TRP A 368 -11.66 4.52 -12.17
C TRP A 368 -11.59 5.55 -11.04
N LEU A 369 -10.48 6.28 -10.89
CA LEU A 369 -10.36 7.35 -9.87
C LEU A 369 -11.40 8.44 -10.08
N TYR A 370 -11.60 8.89 -11.32
CA TYR A 370 -12.64 9.88 -11.62
C TYR A 370 -14.05 9.37 -11.29
N LEU A 371 -14.31 8.07 -11.49
CA LEU A 371 -15.57 7.44 -11.11
C LEU A 371 -15.73 7.39 -9.58
N ASP A 372 -14.71 6.96 -8.84
CA ASP A 372 -14.76 6.87 -7.38
C ASP A 372 -14.96 8.25 -6.74
N ASP A 373 -14.23 9.28 -7.20
CA ASP A 373 -14.40 10.66 -6.72
C ASP A 373 -15.81 11.18 -6.99
N ALA A 374 -16.32 10.98 -8.21
CA ALA A 374 -17.68 11.37 -8.58
C ALA A 374 -18.72 10.63 -7.73
N TRP A 375 -18.51 9.33 -7.49
CA TRP A 375 -19.40 8.48 -6.69
C TRP A 375 -19.44 8.93 -5.23
N ARG A 376 -18.29 9.15 -4.58
CA ARG A 376 -18.22 9.63 -3.20
C ARG A 376 -18.96 10.95 -3.00
N LEU A 377 -18.80 11.87 -3.96
CA LEU A 377 -19.52 13.15 -3.93
C LEU A 377 -21.04 12.95 -4.06
N LEU A 378 -21.48 12.03 -4.92
CA LEU A 378 -22.89 11.68 -5.06
C LEU A 378 -23.42 11.07 -3.74
N VAL A 379 -22.75 10.07 -3.18
CA VAL A 379 -23.14 9.42 -1.91
C VAL A 379 -23.26 10.43 -0.79
N TRP A 380 -22.30 11.36 -0.65
CA TRP A 380 -22.37 12.43 0.33
C TRP A 380 -23.64 13.29 0.18
N ARG A 381 -24.03 13.63 -1.06
CA ARG A 381 -25.29 14.37 -1.32
C ARG A 381 -26.55 13.55 -1.00
N PHE A 382 -26.47 12.23 -1.07
CA PHE A 382 -27.57 11.31 -0.76
C PHE A 382 -27.61 10.86 0.70
N GLU A 383 -26.66 11.27 1.55
CA GLU A 383 -26.64 10.96 2.99
C GLU A 383 -27.98 11.24 3.69
N PRO A 384 -28.71 12.34 3.41
CA PRO A 384 -29.98 12.62 4.07
C PRO A 384 -31.14 11.70 3.64
N VAL A 385 -31.01 10.93 2.55
CA VAL A 385 -32.08 10.06 2.07
C VAL A 385 -32.17 8.80 2.94
N THR A 386 -33.21 8.70 3.76
CA THR A 386 -33.42 7.56 4.68
C THR A 386 -34.18 6.39 4.07
N ALA A 387 -34.61 6.49 2.80
CA ALA A 387 -35.37 5.45 2.14
C ALA A 387 -34.55 4.14 2.02
N PRO A 388 -35.04 3.01 2.56
CA PRO A 388 -34.25 1.79 2.67
C PRO A 388 -33.90 1.18 1.33
N GLU A 389 -34.74 1.36 0.31
CA GLU A 389 -34.49 0.86 -1.05
C GLU A 389 -33.33 1.62 -1.72
N THR A 390 -33.35 2.95 -1.67
CA THR A 390 -32.28 3.81 -2.18
C THR A 390 -30.96 3.52 -1.47
N GLN A 391 -31.00 3.38 -0.14
CA GLN A 391 -29.80 3.04 0.65
C GLN A 391 -29.22 1.68 0.27
N ARG A 392 -30.06 0.65 0.05
CA ARG A 392 -29.60 -0.65 -0.45
C ARG A 392 -28.95 -0.55 -1.83
N GLN A 393 -29.50 0.27 -2.72
CA GLN A 393 -28.95 0.44 -4.06
C GLN A 393 -27.62 1.21 -4.03
N ILE A 394 -27.50 2.24 -3.17
CA ILE A 394 -26.22 2.93 -2.90
C ILE A 394 -25.17 1.94 -2.38
N GLN A 395 -25.54 1.08 -1.44
CA GLN A 395 -24.62 0.05 -0.92
C GLN A 395 -24.20 -0.95 -2.00
N THR A 396 -25.12 -1.33 -2.88
CA THR A 396 -24.84 -2.25 -4.00
C THR A 396 -23.83 -1.64 -4.96
N VAL A 397 -24.08 -0.43 -5.46
CA VAL A 397 -23.16 0.27 -6.37
C VAL A 397 -21.80 0.53 -5.70
N SER A 398 -21.79 0.89 -4.41
CA SER A 398 -20.54 1.08 -3.67
C SER A 398 -19.72 -0.21 -3.58
N ALA A 399 -20.37 -1.36 -3.36
CA ALA A 399 -19.71 -2.66 -3.33
C ALA A 399 -19.17 -3.05 -4.71
N GLU A 400 -19.89 -2.71 -5.78
CA GLU A 400 -19.44 -2.97 -7.16
C GLU A 400 -18.26 -2.08 -7.57
N ILE A 401 -18.28 -0.79 -7.23
CA ILE A 401 -17.15 0.12 -7.46
C ILE A 401 -15.90 -0.36 -6.69
N ALA A 402 -16.08 -0.86 -5.46
CA ALA A 402 -15.00 -1.46 -4.68
C ALA A 402 -14.49 -2.78 -5.30
N ALA A 403 -15.39 -3.63 -5.79
CA ALA A 403 -15.01 -4.85 -6.51
C ALA A 403 -14.26 -4.52 -7.81
N LEU A 404 -14.68 -3.48 -8.52
CA LEU A 404 -14.02 -2.99 -9.74
C LEU A 404 -12.61 -2.47 -9.43
N LYS A 405 -12.44 -1.71 -8.34
CA LYS A 405 -11.12 -1.29 -7.86
C LYS A 405 -10.19 -2.48 -7.64
N MET A 406 -10.68 -3.47 -6.91
CA MET A 406 -9.94 -4.71 -6.66
C MET A 406 -9.63 -5.39 -7.99
N ALA A 407 -10.58 -5.53 -8.92
CA ALA A 407 -10.37 -6.16 -10.21
C ALA A 407 -9.29 -5.47 -11.07
N ILE A 408 -9.30 -4.13 -11.12
CA ILE A 408 -8.30 -3.34 -11.86
C ILE A 408 -6.90 -3.45 -11.21
N GLY A 409 -6.81 -3.85 -9.94
CA GLY A 409 -5.54 -3.92 -9.22
C GLY A 409 -4.96 -2.54 -8.90
N VAL A 410 -5.77 -1.49 -9.10
CA VAL A 410 -5.41 -0.11 -8.80
C VAL A 410 -5.59 0.08 -7.30
N GLN A 411 -4.48 -0.09 -6.57
CA GLN A 411 -4.38 0.33 -5.17
C GLN A 411 -4.19 1.84 -5.07
N VAL A 412 -4.82 2.65 -5.93
CA VAL A 412 -4.79 4.10 -5.72
C VAL A 412 -5.76 4.42 -4.60
N GLU A 413 -5.22 4.58 -3.40
CA GLU A 413 -5.96 5.18 -2.31
C GLU A 413 -5.08 6.24 -1.68
N TYR A 414 -5.31 7.50 -2.09
CA TYR A 414 -5.53 8.48 -1.05
C TYR A 414 -6.82 8.06 -0.35
N ASP A 415 -6.71 7.20 0.65
CA ASP A 415 -7.81 6.88 1.55
C ASP A 415 -7.76 7.88 2.70
N PRO A 416 -8.68 8.86 2.76
CA PRO A 416 -8.73 9.82 3.85
C PRO A 416 -8.89 9.12 5.21
N ARG A 417 -9.52 7.94 5.25
CA ARG A 417 -9.67 7.14 6.47
C ARG A 417 -8.36 6.53 6.89
N ALA A 418 -7.66 5.82 6.01
CA ALA A 418 -6.31 5.32 6.31
C ALA A 418 -5.34 6.44 6.70
N VAL A 419 -5.41 7.61 6.05
CA VAL A 419 -4.62 8.79 6.44
C VAL A 419 -5.02 9.27 7.83
N ALA A 420 -6.32 9.39 8.13
CA ALA A 420 -6.79 9.81 9.45
C ALA A 420 -6.43 8.80 10.56
N GLU A 421 -6.53 7.50 10.29
CA GLU A 421 -6.11 6.42 11.18
C GLU A 421 -4.60 6.46 11.42
N GLN A 422 -3.79 6.62 10.38
CA GLN A 422 -2.35 6.75 10.49
C GLN A 422 -1.96 8.01 11.29
N CYS A 423 -2.64 9.14 11.08
CA CYS A 423 -2.44 10.37 11.86
C CYS A 423 -2.87 10.19 13.33
N ALA A 424 -3.96 9.46 13.59
CA ALA A 424 -4.40 9.17 14.95
C ALA A 424 -3.42 8.25 15.69
N GLY A 425 -2.90 7.23 15.02
CA GLY A 425 -1.84 6.37 15.53
C GLY A 425 -0.56 7.17 15.84
N LEU A 426 -0.14 8.04 14.92
CA LEU A 426 1.00 8.93 15.10
C LEU A 426 0.83 9.86 16.31
N ARG A 427 -0.36 10.45 16.47
CA ARG A 427 -0.69 11.28 17.65
C ARG A 427 -0.61 10.47 18.94
N SER A 428 -1.18 9.27 18.97
CA SER A 428 -1.13 8.42 20.17
C SER A 428 0.30 8.05 20.54
N ALA A 429 1.16 7.76 19.55
CA ALA A 429 2.56 7.47 19.78
C ALA A 429 3.34 8.71 20.24
N ALA A 430 3.03 9.90 19.70
CA ALA A 430 3.63 11.16 20.13
C ALA A 430 3.26 11.54 21.58
N ASP A 431 2.00 11.34 21.99
CA ASP A 431 1.53 11.55 23.37
C ASP A 431 2.21 10.58 24.36
N HIS A 432 2.38 9.32 23.95
CA HIS A 432 3.10 8.35 24.76
C HIS A 432 4.58 8.71 24.90
N LEU A 433 5.22 9.14 23.82
CA LEU A 433 6.59 9.62 23.84
C LEU A 433 6.76 10.85 24.74
N GLU A 434 5.87 11.85 24.65
CA GLU A 434 5.89 13.04 25.51
C GLU A 434 5.83 12.65 27.00
N THR A 435 4.96 11.68 27.34
CA THR A 435 4.83 11.14 28.69
C THR A 435 6.14 10.51 29.18
N LEU A 436 6.79 9.69 28.34
CA LEU A 436 8.07 9.08 28.67
C LEU A 436 9.20 10.10 28.80
N VAL A 437 9.25 11.11 27.92
CA VAL A 437 10.24 12.20 28.01
C VAL A 437 10.07 12.97 29.31
N LYS A 438 8.83 13.29 29.71
CA LYS A 438 8.55 13.95 31.00
C LYS A 438 8.94 13.08 32.19
N ALA A 439 8.73 11.76 32.11
CA ALA A 439 9.18 10.83 33.15
C ALA A 439 10.71 10.80 33.26
N TRP A 440 11.40 10.69 32.12
CA TRP A 440 12.86 10.75 32.03
C TRP A 440 13.42 12.06 32.60
N GLN A 441 12.86 13.21 32.21
CA GLN A 441 13.31 14.53 32.68
C GLN A 441 13.03 14.76 34.16
N ARG A 442 11.99 14.14 34.74
CA ARG A 442 11.78 14.16 36.21
C ARG A 442 12.87 13.41 36.97
N LYS A 443 13.40 12.33 36.40
CA LYS A 443 14.47 11.50 36.99
C LYS A 443 15.88 12.06 36.74
N THR A 444 16.03 12.94 35.76
CA THR A 444 17.33 13.51 35.39
C THR A 444 17.69 14.71 36.29
N PRO A 445 18.89 14.75 36.92
CA PRO A 445 19.26 15.81 37.86
C PRO A 445 19.42 17.19 37.22
N GLN A 446 19.71 17.26 35.92
CA GLN A 446 19.66 18.48 35.12
C GLN A 446 18.54 18.36 34.09
N ARG A 447 17.41 19.01 34.36
CA ARG A 447 16.28 19.06 33.42
C ARG A 447 16.67 19.85 32.18
N ASP A 448 16.65 19.19 31.05
CA ASP A 448 16.80 19.85 29.76
C ASP A 448 15.42 20.30 29.26
N ARG A 449 15.12 21.58 29.52
CA ARG A 449 13.86 22.21 29.08
C ARG A 449 13.71 22.20 27.56
N LEU A 450 14.80 22.10 26.81
CA LEU A 450 14.76 22.07 25.35
C LEU A 450 14.18 20.74 24.87
N VAL A 451 14.54 19.62 25.52
CA VAL A 451 13.99 18.29 25.18
C VAL A 451 12.49 18.22 25.50
N GLU A 452 12.06 18.72 26.67
CA GLU A 452 10.64 18.78 27.02
C GLU A 452 9.86 19.66 26.02
N ALA A 453 10.37 20.85 25.70
CA ALA A 453 9.73 21.76 24.75
C ALA A 453 9.66 21.18 23.33
N SER A 454 10.68 20.46 22.88
CA SER A 454 10.67 19.81 21.58
C SER A 454 9.73 18.60 21.53
N ALA A 455 9.58 17.84 22.62
CA ALA A 455 8.61 16.76 22.73
C ALA A 455 7.17 17.31 22.71
N ASP A 456 6.88 18.35 23.49
CA ASP A 456 5.58 19.03 23.51
C ASP A 456 5.25 19.63 22.12
N ALA A 457 6.24 20.22 21.43
CA ALA A 457 6.05 20.76 20.09
C ALA A 457 5.77 19.66 19.04
N PHE A 458 6.43 18.51 19.16
CA PHE A 458 6.19 17.36 18.28
C PHE A 458 4.78 16.78 18.47
N GLU A 459 4.35 16.57 19.73
CA GLU A 459 3.00 16.09 20.03
C GLU A 459 1.93 17.06 19.52
N SER A 460 2.10 18.36 19.79
CA SER A 460 1.14 19.39 19.37
C SER A 460 0.97 19.40 17.85
N ARG A 461 2.06 19.28 17.09
CA ARG A 461 1.99 19.19 15.62
C ARG A 461 1.33 17.90 15.13
N CYS A 462 1.56 16.77 15.79
CA CYS A 462 0.86 15.51 15.48
C CYS A 462 -0.64 15.63 15.74
N ARG A 463 -1.03 16.31 16.83
CA ARG A 463 -2.42 16.59 17.16
C ARG A 463 -3.09 17.48 16.12
N GLU A 464 -2.44 18.57 15.70
CA GLU A 464 -2.92 19.43 14.62
C GLU A 464 -3.11 18.66 13.31
N LEU A 465 -2.14 17.82 12.95
CA LEU A 465 -2.20 16.99 11.74
C LEU A 465 -3.38 16.00 11.79
N ALA A 466 -3.61 15.35 12.94
CA ALA A 466 -4.72 14.43 13.13
C ALA A 466 -6.09 15.11 13.03
N LEU A 467 -6.24 16.33 13.60
CA LEU A 467 -7.46 17.11 13.46
C LEU A 467 -7.71 17.50 11.99
N LEU A 468 -6.64 17.88 11.27
CA LEU A 468 -6.74 18.27 9.87
C LEU A 468 -7.12 17.07 8.97
N ALA A 469 -6.61 15.88 9.27
CA ALA A 469 -6.96 14.65 8.54
C ALA A 469 -8.42 14.21 8.76
N GLN A 470 -9.00 14.49 9.93
CA GLN A 470 -10.40 14.15 10.23
C GLN A 470 -11.42 15.06 9.52
N GLY A 471 -11.04 16.31 9.20
CA GLY A 471 -11.98 17.31 8.74
C GLY A 471 -12.20 17.39 7.21
N ASN A 472 -11.78 16.39 6.43
CA ASN A 472 -11.89 16.40 4.96
C ASN A 472 -11.22 17.64 4.30
N HIS A 473 -10.05 18.04 4.80
CA HIS A 473 -9.33 19.25 4.39
C HIS A 473 -8.52 19.05 3.10
N ASP A 474 -8.07 20.16 2.50
CA ASP A 474 -7.19 20.21 1.34
C ASP A 474 -5.90 19.37 1.55
N ARG A 475 -5.64 18.47 0.60
CA ARG A 475 -4.47 17.56 0.60
C ARG A 475 -3.15 18.32 0.68
N HIS A 476 -3.05 19.48 0.05
CA HIS A 476 -1.84 20.30 0.12
C HIS A 476 -1.55 20.77 1.56
N ALA A 477 -2.59 21.09 2.34
CA ALA A 477 -2.44 21.47 3.74
C ALA A 477 -1.95 20.28 4.60
N LEU A 478 -2.41 19.06 4.30
CA LEU A 478 -1.91 17.85 4.94
C LEU A 478 -0.42 17.63 4.67
N ILE A 479 0.03 17.87 3.43
CA ILE A 479 1.45 17.71 3.07
C ILE A 479 2.32 18.68 3.87
N VAL A 480 1.97 19.97 3.86
CA VAL A 480 2.72 21.00 4.59
C VAL A 480 2.78 20.69 6.08
N LYS A 481 1.68 20.22 6.68
CA LYS A 481 1.65 19.84 8.09
C LYS A 481 2.43 18.56 8.35
N CYS A 482 2.37 17.56 7.48
CA CYS A 482 3.17 16.35 7.56
C CYS A 482 4.67 16.67 7.53
N ASP A 483 5.12 17.54 6.62
CA ASP A 483 6.52 17.99 6.53
C ASP A 483 6.95 18.73 7.81
N ALA A 484 6.07 19.55 8.39
CA ALA A 484 6.34 20.21 9.67
C ALA A 484 6.46 19.23 10.85
N VAL A 485 5.67 18.16 10.88
CA VAL A 485 5.80 17.09 11.88
C VAL A 485 7.12 16.33 11.71
N ILE A 486 7.49 16.00 10.48
CA ILE A 486 8.75 15.32 10.17
C ILE A 486 9.95 16.16 10.63
N LEU A 487 9.95 17.46 10.36
CA LEU A 487 11.01 18.36 10.80
C LEU A 487 11.11 18.42 12.34
N ALA A 488 9.98 18.44 13.05
CA ALA A 488 9.99 18.38 14.51
C ALA A 488 10.56 17.06 15.03
N TRP A 489 10.21 15.93 14.40
CA TRP A 489 10.76 14.62 14.74
C TRP A 489 12.28 14.56 14.56
N GLN A 490 12.78 15.06 13.43
CA GLN A 490 14.22 15.10 13.13
C GLN A 490 15.02 15.93 14.12
N GLN A 491 14.42 16.99 14.68
CA GLN A 491 15.03 17.79 15.74
C GLN A 491 15.04 17.06 17.08
N LEU A 492 13.96 16.34 17.40
CA LEU A 492 13.80 15.63 18.67
C LEU A 492 14.66 14.37 18.78
N GLN A 493 14.75 13.58 17.71
CA GLN A 493 15.38 12.26 17.71
C GLN A 493 16.82 12.23 18.25
N PRO A 494 17.75 13.13 17.86
CA PRO A 494 19.11 13.12 18.38
C PRO A 494 19.18 13.34 19.89
N MET A 495 18.23 14.08 20.45
CA MET A 495 18.19 14.37 21.88
C MET A 495 17.68 13.19 22.69
N LEU A 496 16.71 12.43 22.17
CA LEU A 496 16.20 11.23 22.82
C LEU A 496 17.28 10.16 23.03
N ARG A 497 18.30 10.12 22.16
CA ARG A 497 19.44 9.19 22.30
C ARG A 497 20.34 9.47 23.49
N LEU A 498 20.25 10.66 24.07
CA LEU A 498 20.97 11.00 25.30
C LEU A 498 20.29 10.41 26.54
N CYS A 499 19.13 9.75 26.38
CA CYS A 499 18.44 9.07 27.47
C CYS A 499 19.23 7.83 27.94
N GLN A 500 19.75 7.93 29.17
CA GLN A 500 20.46 6.85 29.87
C GLN A 500 19.66 6.25 31.03
N THR A 501 18.36 6.58 31.14
CA THR A 501 17.49 6.09 32.21
C THR A 501 16.71 4.85 31.78
N GLU A 502 15.93 4.28 32.70
CA GLU A 502 15.09 3.08 32.48
C GLU A 502 14.11 3.24 31.30
N GLU A 503 13.74 4.48 30.96
CA GLU A 503 12.86 4.80 29.83
C GLU A 503 13.54 4.65 28.46
N SER A 504 14.87 4.50 28.39
CA SER A 504 15.64 4.46 27.15
C SER A 504 15.17 3.36 26.18
N ASP A 505 14.85 2.18 26.71
CA ASP A 505 14.35 1.06 25.90
C ASP A 505 12.96 1.37 25.31
N ALA A 506 12.05 1.90 26.12
CA ALA A 506 10.70 2.26 25.69
C ALA A 506 10.70 3.40 24.67
N ILE A 507 11.51 4.45 24.91
CA ILE A 507 11.63 5.61 24.03
C ILE A 507 12.11 5.20 22.63
N ALA A 508 13.11 4.33 22.55
CA ALA A 508 13.62 3.94 21.24
C ALA A 508 12.77 2.86 20.57
N THR A 509 12.02 2.04 21.31
CA THR A 509 10.96 1.20 20.71
C THR A 509 9.91 2.08 20.03
N LEU A 510 9.49 3.18 20.66
CA LEU A 510 8.59 4.15 20.02
C LEU A 510 9.24 4.87 18.85
N ALA A 511 10.52 5.23 18.94
CA ALA A 511 11.23 5.87 17.84
C ALA A 511 11.30 4.97 16.60
N ASP A 512 11.42 3.65 16.82
CA ASP A 512 11.40 2.63 15.77
C ASP A 512 10.05 2.50 15.08
N ASP A 513 8.95 2.80 15.77
CA ASP A 513 7.60 2.76 15.20
C ASP A 513 7.19 4.11 14.57
N LEU A 514 7.62 5.22 15.17
CA LEU A 514 7.31 6.59 14.71
C LEU A 514 7.95 6.90 13.36
N THR A 515 9.22 6.52 13.15
CA THR A 515 9.96 6.88 11.93
C THR A 515 9.37 6.24 10.66
N PRO A 516 9.10 4.92 10.60
CA PRO A 516 8.40 4.31 9.48
C PRO A 516 6.98 4.87 9.30
N SER A 517 6.29 5.19 10.41
CA SER A 517 4.93 5.74 10.37
C SER A 517 4.87 7.11 9.71
N LEU A 518 5.87 7.96 9.94
CA LEU A 518 6.00 9.28 9.30
C LEU A 518 6.32 9.16 7.80
N ILE A 519 7.20 8.22 7.43
CA ILE A 519 7.51 7.95 6.01
C ILE A 519 6.26 7.47 5.28
N ARG A 520 5.57 6.47 5.86
CA ARG A 520 4.32 5.94 5.31
C ARG A 520 3.30 7.04 5.12
N LEU A 521 3.05 7.85 6.16
CA LEU A 521 2.12 8.97 6.08
C LEU A 521 2.51 9.96 4.98
N ARG A 522 3.79 10.32 4.87
CA ARG A 522 4.26 11.24 3.83
C ARG A 522 4.07 10.70 2.42
N THR A 523 4.24 9.40 2.24
CA THR A 523 3.99 8.71 0.95
C THR A 523 2.50 8.59 0.63
N MET A 524 1.64 8.41 1.64
CA MET A 524 0.18 8.39 1.48
C MET A 524 -0.37 9.75 1.07
N VAL A 525 0.12 10.82 1.70
CA VAL A 525 -0.37 12.18 1.45
C VAL A 525 0.30 12.81 0.23
N GLY A 526 1.51 12.38 -0.14
CA GLY A 526 2.32 12.98 -1.21
C GLY A 526 1.68 12.97 -2.60
N GLU A 527 1.04 14.09 -2.94
CA GLU A 527 1.15 14.92 -4.16
C GLU A 527 0.74 16.35 -3.81
#